data_AF-A0A812UNJ7-F1
#
_entry.id   AF-A0A812UNJ7-F1
#
_cell.length_a   1.000
_cell.length_b   1.000
_cell.length_c   1.000
_cell.angle_alpha   90.00
_cell.angle_beta   90.00
_cell.angle_gamma   90.00
#
_symmetry.space_group_name_H-M   'P 1'
#
loop_
_entity.id
_entity.type
_entity.pdbx_description
1 polymer ?
#
loop_
_entity_poly.entity_id
_entity_poly.type
_entity_poly.pdbx_seq_one_letter_code
_entity_poly.pdbx_strand_id
1 'polypeptide(L)'
;MLNDAGEEITCSIPVVDVHELLDHLHEEMQVQCPQDAVKFFWQHLRENGNEHAQNLGTDEHIPFSLYGDEACLTMGDPKDKVTGIYLTLTLFRPKCMRESLFLLCAIQDKYMVHDQLRTLLPILRHITWSSNIAYDGRWPTCDASGKRFDSSSRKAKLAGQAMAARFACSELRGDWKWFERTLRLHHTPTSTRFCFLCLAEAQDNPMRYYDLGDQAPWVGSEVNTATFLVDVLRKQGPLRLSVLDKFQSLQALISAGVFGDPSTESLKDIMAKAFLNFKSWKRRVRIPCSQKAFAPGSLLKKQHGYYLTCKAYNGRVVLIWLTQLCADASRGAPADSVLPLHDRALPLVRPL
;
A
#
# COMPACT_ATOMS: atom_id res chain seq x y z
N MET A 1 6.37 7.13 19.40
CA MET A 1 7.21 8.32 19.20
C MET A 1 8.37 8.27 20.20
N LEU A 2 9.33 9.17 20.11
CA LEU A 2 10.36 9.39 21.12
C LEU A 2 9.94 10.57 22.01
N ASN A 3 10.24 10.52 23.32
CA ASN A 3 10.16 11.69 24.20
C ASN A 3 11.47 12.52 24.11
N ASP A 4 11.56 13.63 24.86
CA ASP A 4 12.77 14.47 24.86
C ASP A 4 14.02 13.75 25.41
N ALA A 5 13.85 12.67 26.18
CA ALA A 5 14.93 11.81 26.65
C ALA A 5 15.35 10.73 25.62
N GLY A 6 14.68 10.66 24.46
CA GLY A 6 14.93 9.66 23.43
C GLY A 6 14.29 8.29 23.71
N GLU A 7 13.38 8.19 24.67
CA GLU A 7 12.69 6.95 25.03
C GLU A 7 11.44 6.76 24.17
N GLU A 8 11.17 5.52 23.77
CA GLU A 8 9.94 5.20 23.03
C GLU A 8 8.70 5.33 23.91
N ILE A 9 7.75 6.15 23.47
CA ILE A 9 6.45 6.36 24.12
C ILE A 9 5.29 6.10 23.17
N THR A 10 4.17 5.68 23.75
CA THR A 10 2.86 5.67 23.09
C THR A 10 2.23 7.05 23.25
N CYS A 11 1.73 7.61 22.15
CA CYS A 11 1.06 8.90 22.15
C CYS A 11 -0.04 8.93 21.09
N SER A 12 -0.94 9.88 21.21
CA SER A 12 -1.95 10.16 20.19
C SER A 12 -1.44 11.26 19.28
N ILE A 13 -1.52 11.03 17.96
CA ILE A 13 -1.15 12.01 16.94
C ILE A 13 -2.45 12.41 16.23
N PRO A 14 -2.77 13.71 16.12
CA PRO A 14 -3.93 14.15 15.36
C PRO A 14 -3.72 13.86 13.87
N VAL A 15 -4.73 13.24 13.27
CA VAL A 15 -4.79 12.97 11.83
C VAL A 15 -6.18 13.37 11.35
N VAL A 16 -6.24 14.24 10.34
CA VAL A 16 -7.50 14.59 9.70
C VAL A 16 -7.98 13.42 8.86
N ASP A 17 -9.25 13.05 9.03
CA ASP A 17 -9.87 12.01 8.22
C ASP A 17 -10.04 12.49 6.78
N VAL A 18 -9.45 11.76 5.83
CA VAL A 18 -9.52 12.02 4.38
C VAL A 18 -10.96 12.13 3.90
N HIS A 19 -11.83 11.17 4.26
CA HIS A 19 -13.23 11.19 3.82
C HIS A 19 -13.99 12.41 4.37
N GLU A 20 -13.77 12.78 5.63
CA GLU A 20 -14.44 13.93 6.25
C GLU A 20 -13.98 15.24 5.61
N LEU A 21 -12.66 15.37 5.39
CA LEU A 21 -12.09 16.52 4.70
C LEU A 21 -12.66 16.64 3.28
N LEU A 22 -12.67 15.55 2.51
CA LEU A 22 -13.16 15.57 1.13
C LEU A 22 -14.66 15.87 1.04
N ASP A 23 -15.48 15.30 1.92
CA ASP A 23 -16.92 15.58 1.99
C ASP A 23 -17.17 17.04 2.37
N HIS A 24 -16.44 17.55 3.37
CA HIS A 24 -16.51 18.96 3.77
C HIS A 24 -16.08 19.90 2.63
N LEU A 25 -14.98 19.60 1.94
CA LEU A 25 -14.52 20.41 0.81
C LEU A 25 -15.54 20.45 -0.32
N HIS A 26 -16.18 19.31 -0.61
CA HIS A 26 -17.15 19.22 -1.69
C HIS A 26 -18.49 19.85 -1.33
N GLU A 27 -19.07 19.48 -0.18
CA GLU A 27 -20.42 19.86 0.23
C GLU A 27 -20.47 21.25 0.86
N GLU A 28 -19.57 21.55 1.80
CA GLU A 28 -19.64 22.80 2.55
C GLU A 28 -18.85 23.91 1.85
N MET A 29 -17.66 23.59 1.33
CA MET A 29 -16.79 24.59 0.68
C MET A 29 -17.00 24.70 -0.83
N GLN A 30 -17.84 23.84 -1.42
CA GLN A 30 -18.16 23.84 -2.86
C GLN A 30 -16.91 23.79 -3.75
N VAL A 31 -15.88 23.05 -3.32
CA VAL A 31 -14.70 22.77 -4.12
C VAL A 31 -15.06 21.71 -5.16
N GLN A 32 -15.52 22.18 -6.32
CA GLN A 32 -16.04 21.33 -7.39
C GLN A 32 -14.93 20.94 -8.39
N CYS A 33 -14.93 19.68 -8.78
CA CYS A 33 -14.21 19.18 -9.94
C CYS A 33 -15.24 18.89 -11.04
N PRO A 34 -15.19 19.56 -12.21
CA PRO A 34 -16.14 19.33 -13.29
C PRO A 34 -16.19 17.85 -13.70
N GLN A 35 -17.40 17.28 -13.79
CA GLN A 35 -17.57 15.83 -14.01
C GLN A 35 -17.03 15.37 -15.37
N ASP A 36 -17.10 16.23 -16.37
CA ASP A 36 -16.48 16.02 -17.68
C ASP A 36 -14.96 15.92 -17.59
N ALA A 37 -14.31 16.76 -16.77
CA ALA A 37 -12.87 16.67 -16.51
C ALA A 37 -12.51 15.38 -15.75
N VAL A 38 -13.34 14.96 -14.78
CA VAL A 38 -13.16 13.68 -14.06
C VAL A 38 -13.25 12.50 -15.03
N LYS A 39 -14.26 12.48 -15.90
CA LYS A 39 -14.42 11.44 -16.93
C LYS A 39 -13.23 11.40 -17.89
N PHE A 40 -12.84 12.57 -18.39
CA PHE A 40 -11.68 12.69 -19.28
C PHE A 40 -10.40 12.17 -18.62
N PHE A 41 -10.15 12.50 -17.34
CA PHE A 41 -8.99 12.03 -16.60
C PHE A 41 -8.89 10.50 -16.57
N TRP A 42 -9.97 9.81 -16.19
CA TRP A 42 -9.97 8.35 -16.11
C TRP A 42 -9.93 7.67 -17.48
N GLN A 43 -10.61 8.22 -18.48
CA GLN A 43 -10.55 7.72 -19.85
C GLN A 43 -9.15 7.82 -20.42
N HIS A 44 -8.52 8.99 -20.27
CA HIS A 44 -7.15 9.21 -20.70
C HIS A 44 -6.18 8.22 -20.05
N LEU A 45 -6.28 7.99 -18.74
CA LEU A 45 -5.43 7.00 -18.06
C LEU A 45 -5.62 5.58 -18.60
N ARG A 46 -6.88 5.17 -18.87
CA ARG A 46 -7.15 3.84 -19.44
C ARG A 46 -6.61 3.67 -20.85
N GLU A 47 -6.79 4.68 -21.70
CA GLU A 47 -6.28 4.71 -23.08
C GLU A 47 -4.75 4.63 -23.11
N ASN A 48 -4.08 5.13 -22.06
CA ASN A 48 -2.63 5.07 -21.89
C ASN A 48 -2.15 3.86 -21.07
N GLY A 49 -2.99 2.83 -20.91
CA GLY A 49 -2.58 1.57 -20.31
C GLY A 49 -2.41 1.59 -18.78
N ASN A 50 -2.94 2.60 -18.07
CA ASN A 50 -2.87 2.64 -16.61
C ASN A 50 -3.76 1.53 -15.99
N GLU A 51 -3.13 0.54 -15.38
CA GLU A 51 -3.84 -0.62 -14.80
C GLU A 51 -4.83 -0.23 -13.70
N HIS A 52 -4.52 0.79 -12.88
CA HIS A 52 -5.43 1.22 -11.81
C HIS A 52 -6.72 1.79 -12.38
N ALA A 53 -6.63 2.69 -13.36
CA ALA A 53 -7.78 3.26 -14.04
C ALA A 53 -8.60 2.20 -14.81
N GLN A 54 -7.94 1.19 -15.38
CA GLN A 54 -8.61 0.06 -16.04
C GLN A 54 -9.41 -0.80 -15.06
N ASN A 55 -8.88 -1.02 -13.86
CA ASN A 55 -9.51 -1.83 -12.81
C ASN A 55 -10.58 -1.07 -12.01
N LEU A 56 -10.55 0.27 -11.99
CA LEU A 56 -11.51 1.10 -11.26
C LEU A 56 -12.97 0.85 -11.72
N GLY A 57 -13.18 0.60 -13.01
CA GLY A 57 -14.49 0.25 -13.58
C GLY A 57 -15.53 1.39 -13.57
N THR A 58 -15.14 2.61 -13.20
CA THR A 58 -16.01 3.79 -13.19
C THR A 58 -15.22 5.07 -13.48
N ASP A 59 -15.95 6.11 -13.90
CA ASP A 59 -15.45 7.44 -14.28
C ASP A 59 -15.98 8.54 -13.35
N GLU A 60 -16.53 8.13 -12.20
CA GLU A 60 -17.27 9.01 -11.30
C GLU A 60 -16.45 9.43 -10.08
N HIS A 61 -15.37 8.72 -9.75
CA HIS A 61 -14.54 9.07 -8.60
C HIS A 61 -13.72 10.32 -8.87
N ILE A 62 -13.87 11.33 -8.02
CA ILE A 62 -13.02 12.53 -8.08
C ILE A 62 -11.58 12.13 -7.68
N PRO A 63 -10.58 12.33 -8.55
CA PRO A 63 -9.21 11.94 -8.24
C PRO A 63 -8.58 12.91 -7.23
N PHE A 64 -7.89 12.35 -6.23
CA PHE A 64 -7.02 13.09 -5.32
C PHE A 64 -5.62 12.48 -5.28
N SER A 65 -4.67 13.24 -4.72
CA SER A 65 -3.30 12.82 -4.49
C SER A 65 -2.95 12.97 -3.01
N LEU A 66 -2.14 12.04 -2.50
CA LEU A 66 -1.48 12.18 -1.20
C LEU A 66 -0.03 12.61 -1.42
N TYR A 67 0.47 13.53 -0.62
CA TYR A 67 1.80 14.09 -0.73
C TYR A 67 2.49 14.12 0.63
N GLY A 68 3.73 13.65 0.72
CA GLY A 68 4.55 13.80 1.92
C GLY A 68 5.76 14.70 1.65
N ASP A 69 6.06 15.61 2.58
CA ASP A 69 7.19 16.53 2.49
C ASP A 69 7.78 16.87 3.85
N GLU A 70 9.02 17.36 3.86
CA GLU A 70 9.72 17.83 5.04
C GLU A 70 9.98 19.34 4.97
N ALA A 71 9.68 20.04 6.06
CA ALA A 71 10.11 21.42 6.26
C ALA A 71 11.12 21.52 7.41
N CYS A 72 12.21 22.25 7.21
CA CYS A 72 13.10 22.65 8.30
C CYS A 72 12.41 23.77 9.10
N LEU A 73 12.26 23.60 10.41
CA LEU A 73 11.63 24.58 11.31
C LEU A 73 12.60 25.71 11.66
N THR A 74 13.87 25.36 11.91
CA THR A 74 14.90 26.30 12.30
C THR A 74 15.96 26.44 11.21
N MET A 75 16.25 27.67 10.78
CA MET A 75 17.37 27.92 9.86
C MET A 75 18.68 27.53 10.55
N GLY A 76 19.40 26.55 9.99
CA GLY A 76 20.72 26.13 10.47
C GLY A 76 20.74 24.86 11.33
N ASP A 77 19.59 24.35 11.79
CA ASP A 77 19.52 23.02 12.39
C ASP A 77 18.90 22.01 11.42
N PRO A 78 19.71 21.20 10.71
CA PRO A 78 19.19 20.21 9.76
C PRO A 78 18.43 19.06 10.45
N LYS A 79 18.47 18.96 11.78
CA LYS A 79 17.75 17.95 12.57
C LYS A 79 16.36 18.43 13.00
N ASP A 80 16.13 19.74 13.01
CA ASP A 80 14.84 20.32 13.42
C ASP A 80 13.89 20.40 12.22
N LYS A 81 13.31 19.24 11.89
CA LYS A 81 12.41 19.07 10.75
C LYS A 81 11.02 18.63 11.19
N VAL A 82 10.03 19.01 10.38
CA VAL A 82 8.66 18.50 10.45
C VAL A 82 8.33 17.77 9.15
N THR A 83 7.88 16.53 9.25
CA THR A 83 7.25 15.81 8.14
C THR A 83 5.76 16.17 8.12
N GLY A 84 5.29 16.71 7.01
CA GLY A 84 3.87 16.95 6.72
C GLY A 84 3.32 15.94 5.72
N ILE A 85 2.09 15.49 5.94
CA ILE A 85 1.32 14.69 4.98
C ILE A 85 0.13 15.53 4.54
N TYR A 86 -0.01 15.70 3.23
CA TYR A 86 -0.97 16.58 2.59
C TYR A 86 -1.87 15.81 1.63
N LEU A 87 -3.06 16.34 1.41
CA LEU A 87 -3.99 15.93 0.37
C LEU A 87 -4.13 17.07 -0.65
N THR A 88 -4.24 16.71 -1.93
CA THR A 88 -4.60 17.65 -3.00
C THR A 88 -5.67 17.03 -3.89
N LEU A 89 -6.66 17.81 -4.33
CA LEU A 89 -7.59 17.37 -5.37
C LEU A 89 -6.90 17.51 -6.74
N THR A 90 -6.75 16.40 -7.47
CA THR A 90 -5.90 16.34 -8.68
C THR A 90 -6.36 17.32 -9.76
N LEU A 91 -7.67 17.51 -9.90
CA LEU A 91 -8.29 18.37 -10.90
C LEU A 91 -8.66 19.77 -10.39
N PHE A 92 -8.44 20.04 -9.10
CA PHE A 92 -8.65 21.38 -8.55
C PHE A 92 -7.38 22.22 -8.69
N ARG A 93 -7.46 23.31 -9.44
CA ARG A 93 -6.34 24.21 -9.75
C ARG A 93 -6.70 25.65 -9.37
N PRO A 94 -6.66 26.00 -8.08
CA PRO A 94 -6.85 27.37 -7.64
C PRO A 94 -5.72 28.27 -8.16
N LYS A 95 -5.95 29.58 -8.17
CA LYS A 95 -4.93 30.55 -8.61
C LYS A 95 -3.68 30.50 -7.74
N CYS A 96 -3.84 30.23 -6.44
CA CYS A 96 -2.75 30.06 -5.50
C CYS A 96 -2.60 28.57 -5.14
N MET A 97 -1.44 27.97 -5.45
CA MET A 97 -1.17 26.55 -5.15
C MET A 97 -1.37 26.20 -3.66
N ARG A 98 -1.12 27.16 -2.75
CA ARG A 98 -1.33 26.97 -1.31
C ARG A 98 -2.78 26.65 -0.95
N GLU A 99 -3.74 27.06 -1.77
CA GLU A 99 -5.17 26.78 -1.58
C GLU A 99 -5.55 25.36 -2.03
N SER A 100 -4.62 24.61 -2.63
CA SER A 100 -4.84 23.22 -3.06
C SER A 100 -4.20 22.18 -2.13
N LEU A 101 -3.48 22.62 -1.10
CA LEU A 101 -2.72 21.76 -0.17
C LEU A 101 -3.44 21.69 1.19
N PHE A 102 -4.03 20.55 1.48
CA PHE A 102 -4.75 20.32 2.73
C PHE A 102 -3.91 19.42 3.66
N LEU A 103 -3.46 19.96 4.79
CA LEU A 103 -2.64 19.23 5.75
C LEU A 103 -3.48 18.16 6.48
N LEU A 104 -3.06 16.89 6.40
CA LEU A 104 -3.67 15.78 7.11
C LEU A 104 -3.01 15.52 8.47
N CYS A 105 -1.67 15.59 8.50
CA CYS A 105 -0.88 15.30 9.69
C CYS A 105 0.49 16.00 9.59
N ALA A 106 1.00 16.47 10.73
CA ALA A 106 2.36 17.01 10.83
C ALA A 106 3.05 16.46 12.08
N ILE A 107 4.31 16.04 11.95
CA ILE A 107 5.06 15.37 13.01
C ILE A 107 6.51 15.83 12.94
N GLN A 108 7.08 16.25 14.08
CA GLN A 108 8.51 16.58 14.12
C GLN A 108 9.35 15.30 14.00
N ASP A 109 10.31 15.31 13.09
CA ASP A 109 11.18 14.18 12.78
C ASP A 109 11.94 13.68 14.00
N LYS A 110 12.34 14.59 14.89
CA LYS A 110 13.09 14.26 16.12
C LYS A 110 12.32 13.36 17.08
N TYR A 111 10.98 13.35 16.99
CA TYR A 111 10.12 12.51 17.82
C TYR A 111 9.69 11.23 17.10
N MET A 112 10.10 11.01 15.86
CA MET A 112 9.89 9.74 15.20
C MET A 112 10.90 8.70 15.72
N VAL A 113 10.44 7.47 15.93
CA VAL A 113 11.31 6.33 16.23
C VAL A 113 12.37 6.20 15.11
N HIS A 114 13.58 5.71 15.40
CA HIS A 114 14.74 5.76 14.49
C HIS A 114 14.51 5.20 13.08
N ASP A 115 13.66 4.19 12.90
CA ASP A 115 13.31 3.66 11.56
C ASP A 115 12.21 4.46 10.84
N GLN A 116 11.63 5.44 11.54
CA GLN A 116 10.53 6.36 11.24
C GLN A 116 9.22 5.71 10.83
N LEU A 117 9.28 4.62 10.05
CA LEU A 117 8.14 3.85 9.62
C LEU A 117 7.34 3.31 10.80
N ARG A 118 7.95 2.96 11.95
CA ARG A 118 7.14 2.57 13.12
C ARG A 118 6.23 3.68 13.62
N THR A 119 6.61 4.94 13.40
CA THR A 119 5.78 6.10 13.71
C THR A 119 4.82 6.42 12.57
N LEU A 120 5.28 6.35 11.32
CA LEU A 120 4.46 6.68 10.15
C LEU A 120 3.40 5.61 9.81
N LEU A 121 3.68 4.33 10.02
CA LEU A 121 2.81 3.23 9.59
C LEU A 121 1.40 3.28 10.22
N PRO A 122 1.22 3.52 11.53
CA PRO A 122 -0.11 3.72 12.10
C PRO A 122 -0.89 4.88 11.46
N ILE A 123 -0.19 5.96 11.12
CA ILE A 123 -0.77 7.17 10.51
C ILE A 123 -1.18 6.89 9.07
N LEU A 124 -0.29 6.28 8.28
CA LEU A 124 -0.56 5.85 6.92
C LEU A 124 -1.72 4.85 6.89
N ARG A 125 -1.79 3.90 7.82
CA ARG A 125 -2.93 2.98 7.95
C ARG A 125 -4.25 3.70 8.20
N HIS A 126 -4.24 4.72 9.06
CA HIS A 126 -5.42 5.55 9.32
C HIS A 126 -5.84 6.32 8.06
N ILE A 127 -4.89 6.94 7.36
CA ILE A 127 -5.12 7.65 6.10
C ILE A 127 -5.67 6.70 5.02
N THR A 128 -5.11 5.49 4.89
CA THR A 128 -5.60 4.46 3.95
C THR A 128 -7.01 4.01 4.30
N TRP A 129 -7.31 3.75 5.58
CA TRP A 129 -8.67 3.43 6.03
C TRP A 129 -9.65 4.53 5.62
N SER A 130 -9.30 5.78 5.91
CA SER A 130 -10.11 6.96 5.62
C SER A 130 -10.28 7.21 4.11
N SER A 131 -9.25 6.90 3.32
CA SER A 131 -9.28 6.99 1.85
C SER A 131 -10.20 5.94 1.23
N ASN A 132 -10.22 4.72 1.78
CA ASN A 132 -11.13 3.67 1.33
C ASN A 132 -12.60 4.01 1.58
N ILE A 133 -12.91 4.71 2.67
CA ILE A 133 -14.26 5.23 2.94
C ILE A 133 -14.67 6.25 1.87
N ALA A 134 -13.76 7.18 1.53
CA ALA A 134 -13.99 8.17 0.47
C ALA A 134 -14.20 7.49 -0.91
N TYR A 135 -13.51 6.38 -1.15
CA TYR A 135 -13.68 5.55 -2.34
C TYR A 135 -15.03 4.83 -2.40
N ASP A 136 -15.49 4.31 -1.26
CA ASP A 136 -16.80 3.67 -1.15
C ASP A 136 -17.94 4.69 -1.27
N GLY A 137 -17.69 5.95 -0.89
CA GLY A 137 -18.67 7.03 -0.93
C GLY A 137 -19.77 6.89 0.12
N ARG A 138 -19.47 6.22 1.24
CA ARG A 138 -20.41 6.02 2.33
C ARG A 138 -19.71 6.25 3.65
N TRP A 139 -20.35 7.05 4.51
CA TRP A 139 -19.87 7.32 5.86
C TRP A 139 -19.77 6.02 6.68
N PRO A 140 -18.67 5.81 7.43
CA PRO A 140 -18.45 4.57 8.14
C PRO A 140 -19.38 4.47 9.36
N THR A 141 -19.58 3.26 9.88
CA THR A 141 -20.38 3.03 11.11
C THR A 141 -19.53 2.93 12.38
N CYS A 142 -18.22 2.87 12.22
CA CYS A 142 -17.22 2.81 13.29
C CYS A 142 -15.97 3.58 12.87
N ASP A 143 -15.11 3.89 13.85
CA ASP A 143 -13.81 4.50 13.61
C ASP A 143 -12.77 3.49 13.07
N ALA A 144 -11.54 3.96 12.82
CA ALA A 144 -10.43 3.14 12.31
C ALA A 144 -10.06 1.96 13.23
N SER A 145 -10.43 2.01 14.52
CA SER A 145 -10.23 0.92 15.49
C SER A 145 -11.39 -0.07 15.54
N GLY A 146 -12.47 0.18 14.79
CA GLY A 146 -13.71 -0.60 14.80
C GLY A 146 -14.66 -0.21 15.93
N LYS A 147 -14.36 0.84 16.71
CA LYS A 147 -15.24 1.32 17.78
C LYS A 147 -16.38 2.14 17.17
N ARG A 148 -17.61 1.89 17.62
CA ARG A 148 -18.77 2.68 17.20
C ARG A 148 -18.64 4.13 17.66
N PHE A 149 -19.11 5.05 16.82
CA PHE A 149 -19.18 6.46 17.17
C PHE A 149 -20.13 6.69 18.33
N ASP A 150 -19.83 7.72 19.13
CA ASP A 150 -20.75 8.19 20.16
C ASP A 150 -22.07 8.65 19.52
N SER A 151 -23.21 8.20 20.05
CA SER A 151 -24.53 8.41 19.45
C SER A 151 -24.91 9.89 19.29
N SER A 152 -24.31 10.78 20.09
CA SER A 152 -24.53 12.23 20.00
C SER A 152 -23.67 12.91 18.92
N SER A 153 -22.60 12.26 18.46
CA SER A 153 -21.63 12.84 17.53
C SER A 153 -22.20 13.05 16.11
N ARG A 154 -21.64 14.03 15.37
CA ARG A 154 -21.94 14.22 13.93
C ARG A 154 -21.69 12.94 13.14
N LYS A 155 -20.60 12.23 13.43
CA LYS A 155 -20.21 10.97 12.74
C LYS A 155 -21.28 9.88 12.93
N ALA A 156 -21.83 9.72 14.13
CA ALA A 156 -22.91 8.75 14.36
C ALA A 156 -24.19 9.08 13.59
N LYS A 157 -24.50 10.38 13.41
CA LYS A 157 -25.66 10.81 12.60
C LYS A 157 -25.48 10.49 11.13
N LEU A 158 -24.25 10.62 10.61
CA LEU A 158 -23.91 10.34 9.21
C LEU A 158 -23.63 8.86 8.93
N ALA A 159 -23.44 8.02 9.95
CA ALA A 159 -23.07 6.62 9.80
C ALA A 159 -23.97 5.85 8.80
N GLY A 160 -23.36 5.27 7.77
CA GLY A 160 -24.02 4.51 6.70
C GLY A 160 -24.68 5.36 5.60
N GLN A 161 -24.76 6.68 5.76
CA GLN A 161 -25.27 7.58 4.74
C GLN A 161 -24.29 7.69 3.56
N ALA A 162 -24.82 7.99 2.38
CA ALA A 162 -23.98 8.33 1.23
C ALA A 162 -23.24 9.64 1.47
N MET A 163 -22.00 9.72 1.01
CA MET A 163 -21.23 10.97 0.95
C MET A 163 -21.69 11.80 -0.25
N ALA A 164 -21.31 13.08 -0.29
CA ALA A 164 -21.66 13.98 -1.39
C ALA A 164 -21.03 13.56 -2.73
N ALA A 165 -19.84 12.95 -2.68
CA ALA A 165 -19.16 12.39 -3.84
C ALA A 165 -18.29 11.17 -3.47
N ARG A 166 -17.83 10.45 -4.50
CA ARG A 166 -16.83 9.38 -4.39
C ARG A 166 -15.47 9.90 -4.80
N PHE A 167 -14.43 9.43 -4.15
CA PHE A 167 -13.07 9.92 -4.37
C PHE A 167 -12.07 8.77 -4.51
N ALA A 168 -11.10 8.89 -5.40
CA ALA A 168 -10.07 7.87 -5.56
C ALA A 168 -8.68 8.47 -5.40
N CYS A 169 -7.83 7.83 -4.59
CA CYS A 169 -6.42 8.18 -4.49
C CYS A 169 -5.74 7.75 -5.80
N SER A 170 -5.49 8.72 -6.66
CA SER A 170 -4.93 8.49 -7.99
C SER A 170 -3.40 8.57 -8.02
N GLU A 171 -2.81 9.25 -7.03
CA GLU A 171 -1.37 9.53 -7.02
C GLU A 171 -0.82 9.56 -5.59
N LEU A 172 0.36 8.96 -5.43
CA LEU A 172 1.22 9.16 -4.27
C LEU A 172 2.41 10.03 -4.71
N ARG A 173 2.56 11.19 -4.09
CA ARG A 173 3.60 12.17 -4.36
C ARG A 173 4.52 12.31 -3.15
N GLY A 174 5.74 12.76 -3.41
CA GLY A 174 6.72 13.08 -2.38
C GLY A 174 8.09 13.23 -3.00
N ASP A 175 9.03 13.74 -2.21
CA ASP A 175 10.42 13.67 -2.59
C ASP A 175 10.96 12.22 -2.43
N TRP A 176 12.19 12.00 -2.86
CA TRP A 176 12.79 10.66 -2.76
C TRP A 176 12.86 10.15 -1.33
N LYS A 177 13.14 11.06 -0.39
CA LYS A 177 13.33 10.75 1.02
C LYS A 177 12.02 10.28 1.66
N TRP A 178 10.90 10.90 1.30
CA TRP A 178 9.56 10.45 1.66
C TRP A 178 9.31 9.00 1.21
N PHE A 179 9.58 8.68 -0.05
CA PHE A 179 9.42 7.31 -0.55
C PHE A 179 10.40 6.33 0.10
N GLU A 180 11.65 6.74 0.35
CA GLU A 180 12.60 5.93 1.10
C GLU A 180 12.03 5.56 2.47
N ARG A 181 11.46 6.51 3.21
CA ARG A 181 10.92 6.30 4.56
C ARG A 181 9.67 5.43 4.56
N THR A 182 8.73 5.73 3.67
CA THR A 182 7.40 5.10 3.64
C THR A 182 7.40 3.73 2.98
N LEU A 183 8.16 3.59 1.88
CA LEU A 183 8.28 2.32 1.15
C LEU A 183 9.47 1.49 1.63
N ARG A 184 10.39 2.07 2.42
CA ARG A 184 11.66 1.44 2.85
C ARG A 184 12.55 1.06 1.67
N LEU A 185 12.77 1.96 0.72
CA LEU A 185 13.57 1.64 -0.46
C LEU A 185 15.03 1.30 -0.08
N HIS A 186 15.58 0.23 -0.66
CA HIS A 186 17.03 -0.05 -0.66
C HIS A 186 17.77 1.01 -1.48
N HIS A 187 17.12 1.46 -2.55
CA HIS A 187 17.63 2.41 -3.50
C HIS A 187 17.35 3.83 -3.00
N THR A 188 18.41 4.51 -2.58
CA THR A 188 18.38 5.87 -2.01
C THR A 188 19.22 6.82 -2.86
N PRO A 189 19.02 8.15 -2.75
CA PRO A 189 19.79 9.12 -3.51
C PRO A 189 21.29 9.07 -3.20
N THR A 190 21.65 8.54 -2.03
CA THR A 190 23.04 8.40 -1.56
C THR A 190 23.64 7.02 -1.83
N SER A 191 22.83 6.08 -2.31
CA SER A 191 23.29 4.72 -2.62
C SER A 191 23.81 4.59 -4.04
N THR A 192 24.68 3.61 -4.29
CA THR A 192 25.15 3.29 -5.65
C THR A 192 23.99 2.99 -6.60
N ARG A 193 22.95 2.30 -6.12
CA ARG A 193 21.73 2.01 -6.87
C ARG A 193 20.67 3.02 -6.51
N PHE A 194 20.70 4.17 -7.15
CA PHE A 194 19.84 5.26 -6.73
C PHE A 194 18.38 5.05 -7.15
N CYS A 195 18.09 4.48 -8.33
CA CYS A 195 16.73 4.44 -8.89
C CYS A 195 15.90 3.26 -8.40
N PHE A 196 14.67 3.48 -7.90
CA PHE A 196 13.78 2.38 -7.47
C PHE A 196 12.94 1.75 -8.60
N LEU A 197 12.97 2.32 -9.80
CA LEU A 197 12.21 1.84 -10.98
C LEU A 197 13.05 1.08 -11.99
N CYS A 198 14.38 1.22 -11.96
CA CYS A 198 15.29 0.52 -12.87
C CYS A 198 16.61 0.19 -12.16
N LEU A 199 17.53 -0.48 -12.85
CA LEU A 199 18.83 -0.84 -12.31
C LEU A 199 19.90 0.25 -12.52
N ALA A 200 19.50 1.51 -12.72
CA ALA A 200 20.43 2.62 -12.92
C ALA A 200 21.28 2.90 -11.66
N GLU A 201 22.55 3.23 -11.86
CA GLU A 201 23.56 3.40 -10.82
C GLU A 201 24.21 4.79 -10.87
N ALA A 202 24.75 5.26 -9.74
CA ALA A 202 25.47 6.54 -9.64
C ALA A 202 26.95 6.44 -10.01
N GLN A 203 27.49 5.22 -10.14
CA GLN A 203 28.87 4.97 -10.52
C GLN A 203 29.08 5.15 -12.03
N ASP A 204 30.30 5.52 -12.43
CA ASP A 204 30.68 5.53 -13.85
C ASP A 204 30.86 4.10 -14.37
N ASN A 205 29.75 3.51 -14.80
CA ASN A 205 29.67 2.17 -15.36
C ASN A 205 28.57 2.13 -16.45
N PRO A 206 28.36 1.01 -17.16
CA PRO A 206 27.33 0.94 -18.21
C PRO A 206 25.90 1.22 -17.73
N MET A 207 25.62 1.10 -16.44
CA MET A 207 24.31 1.38 -15.82
C MET A 207 24.22 2.81 -15.26
N ARG A 208 25.19 3.69 -15.51
CA ARG A 208 25.20 5.05 -14.96
C ARG A 208 23.95 5.84 -15.36
N TYR A 209 23.32 6.51 -14.39
CA TYR A 209 22.04 7.19 -14.61
C TYR A 209 22.13 8.44 -15.49
N TYR A 210 23.31 9.02 -15.60
CA TYR A 210 23.57 10.20 -16.42
C TYR A 210 23.95 9.83 -17.87
N ASP A 211 23.85 8.56 -18.25
CA ASP A 211 23.83 8.16 -19.66
C ASP A 211 22.43 8.42 -20.23
N LEU A 212 22.31 9.52 -20.99
CA LEU A 212 21.04 9.98 -21.57
C LEU A 212 20.80 9.46 -22.99
N GLY A 213 21.59 8.47 -23.45
CA GLY A 213 21.36 7.88 -24.77
C GLY A 213 20.09 7.04 -24.82
N ASP A 214 19.40 7.03 -25.97
CA ASP A 214 18.19 6.23 -26.19
C ASP A 214 18.40 4.72 -25.99
N GLN A 215 19.66 4.27 -26.05
CA GLN A 215 20.10 2.89 -25.87
C GLN A 215 20.88 2.69 -24.57
N ALA A 216 20.76 3.61 -23.60
CA ALA A 216 21.42 3.46 -22.31
C ALA A 216 20.97 2.14 -21.65
N PRO A 217 21.90 1.30 -21.17
CA PRO A 217 21.58 -0.04 -20.66
C PRO A 217 20.52 -0.08 -19.56
N TRP A 218 20.40 0.99 -18.76
CA TRP A 218 19.43 1.06 -17.69
C TRP A 218 17.98 1.22 -18.19
N VAL A 219 17.74 1.70 -19.42
CA VAL A 219 16.40 1.86 -20.00
C VAL A 219 15.68 0.51 -20.11
N GLY A 220 16.38 -0.54 -20.54
CA GLY A 220 15.84 -1.89 -20.64
C GLY A 220 15.78 -2.66 -19.31
N SER A 221 16.13 -2.02 -18.19
CA SER A 221 16.27 -2.66 -16.88
C SER A 221 15.12 -2.34 -15.92
N GLU A 222 13.97 -1.95 -16.46
CA GLU A 222 12.80 -1.60 -15.66
C GLU A 222 12.40 -2.74 -14.71
N VAL A 223 12.20 -2.35 -13.46
CA VAL A 223 11.88 -3.23 -12.36
C VAL A 223 10.38 -3.49 -12.37
N ASN A 224 9.99 -4.71 -12.76
CA ASN A 224 8.60 -5.14 -12.59
C ASN A 224 8.22 -5.27 -11.09
N THR A 225 6.92 -5.40 -10.80
CA THR A 225 6.40 -5.50 -9.42
C THR A 225 7.10 -6.59 -8.59
N ALA A 226 7.37 -7.76 -9.17
CA ALA A 226 8.02 -8.86 -8.44
C ALA A 226 9.46 -8.50 -8.06
N THR A 227 10.22 -7.94 -8.99
CA THR A 227 11.59 -7.44 -8.75
C THR A 227 11.56 -6.29 -7.74
N PHE A 228 10.60 -5.38 -7.83
CA PHE A 228 10.45 -4.25 -6.90
C PHE A 228 10.30 -4.75 -5.46
N LEU A 229 9.37 -5.67 -5.24
CA LEU A 229 9.11 -6.25 -3.92
C LEU A 229 10.30 -7.02 -3.33
N VAL A 230 11.14 -7.61 -4.19
CA VAL A 230 12.23 -8.51 -3.75
C VAL A 230 13.57 -7.81 -3.61
N ASP A 231 13.91 -6.96 -4.57
CA ASP A 231 15.25 -6.38 -4.72
C ASP A 231 15.28 -4.88 -4.38
N VAL A 232 14.16 -4.17 -4.53
CA VAL A 232 14.10 -2.72 -4.26
C VAL A 232 13.62 -2.41 -2.84
N LEU A 233 12.71 -3.18 -2.26
CA LEU A 233 12.27 -2.95 -0.87
C LEU A 233 13.29 -3.48 0.15
N ARG A 234 13.65 -2.67 1.16
CA ARG A 234 14.52 -3.08 2.27
C ARG A 234 13.98 -4.34 2.92
N LYS A 235 14.82 -5.38 3.01
CA LYS A 235 14.55 -6.53 3.88
C LYS A 235 14.21 -6.01 5.27
N GLN A 236 12.97 -6.22 5.69
CA GLN A 236 12.59 -5.88 7.04
C GLN A 236 13.47 -6.73 7.97
N GLY A 237 14.05 -6.12 9.00
CA GLY A 237 14.50 -6.87 10.17
C GLY A 237 13.33 -7.63 10.81
N PRO A 238 13.43 -8.14 12.05
CA PRO A 238 12.35 -8.89 12.71
C PRO A 238 11.00 -8.15 12.86
N LEU A 239 10.87 -6.90 12.41
CA LEU A 239 9.59 -6.26 12.10
C LEU A 239 8.90 -7.03 10.97
N ARG A 240 8.07 -7.98 11.40
CA ARG A 240 7.12 -8.74 10.59
C ARG A 240 6.41 -7.81 9.61
N LEU A 241 6.56 -8.07 8.30
CA LEU A 241 5.47 -7.88 7.35
C LEU A 241 4.29 -8.72 7.84
N SER A 242 3.55 -8.26 8.85
CA SER A 242 2.39 -8.98 9.39
C SER A 242 1.27 -9.10 8.35
N VAL A 243 1.34 -8.32 7.28
CA VAL A 243 0.41 -8.26 6.15
C VAL A 243 0.69 -9.37 5.12
N LEU A 244 1.94 -9.83 5.02
CA LEU A 244 2.38 -10.90 4.13
C LEU A 244 3.38 -11.79 4.87
N ASP A 245 3.03 -12.23 6.07
CA ASP A 245 3.67 -13.42 6.59
C ASP A 245 3.20 -14.52 5.65
N LYS A 246 4.09 -14.98 4.76
CA LYS A 246 3.84 -15.92 3.63
C LYS A 246 2.88 -17.06 4.02
N PHE A 247 2.89 -17.36 5.30
CA PHE A 247 2.25 -18.47 5.95
C PHE A 247 0.79 -18.18 6.32
N GLN A 248 0.47 -16.97 6.76
CA GLN A 248 -0.92 -16.54 6.94
C GLN A 248 -1.63 -16.41 5.59
N SER A 249 -0.94 -15.91 4.56
CA SER A 249 -1.51 -15.81 3.21
C SER A 249 -1.85 -17.19 2.63
N LEU A 250 -0.94 -18.16 2.70
CA LEU A 250 -1.23 -19.53 2.24
C LEU A 250 -2.35 -20.19 3.05
N GLN A 251 -2.35 -20.04 4.38
CA GLN A 251 -3.44 -20.55 5.23
C GLN A 251 -4.79 -19.88 4.92
N ALA A 252 -4.81 -18.57 4.67
CA ALA A 252 -6.01 -17.83 4.32
C ALA A 252 -6.57 -18.32 2.98
N LEU A 253 -5.71 -18.48 1.97
CA LEU A 253 -6.09 -19.03 0.66
C LEU A 253 -6.62 -20.47 0.77
N ILE A 254 -6.02 -21.32 1.61
CA ILE A 254 -6.55 -22.67 1.90
C ILE A 254 -7.92 -22.58 2.56
N SER A 255 -8.05 -21.74 3.60
CA SER A 255 -9.29 -21.60 4.36
C SER A 255 -10.43 -21.08 3.50
N ALA A 256 -10.11 -20.34 2.45
CA ALA A 256 -11.06 -19.81 1.48
C ALA A 256 -11.29 -20.74 0.28
N GLY A 257 -10.80 -21.98 0.31
CA GLY A 257 -11.10 -22.97 -0.71
C GLY A 257 -10.34 -22.82 -2.03
N VAL A 258 -9.36 -21.90 -2.13
CA VAL A 258 -8.67 -21.56 -3.38
C VAL A 258 -7.98 -22.78 -4.02
N PHE A 259 -7.54 -23.74 -3.20
CA PHE A 259 -6.83 -24.94 -3.65
C PHE A 259 -7.66 -26.22 -3.47
N GLY A 260 -8.96 -26.11 -3.22
CA GLY A 260 -9.82 -27.23 -2.82
C GLY A 260 -10.55 -26.94 -1.51
N ASP A 261 -11.63 -27.67 -1.26
CA ASP A 261 -12.50 -27.43 -0.11
C ASP A 261 -11.92 -28.05 1.19
N PRO A 262 -11.56 -27.25 2.20
CA PRO A 262 -10.99 -27.74 3.44
C PRO A 262 -11.94 -28.59 4.29
N SER A 263 -13.24 -28.60 4.00
CA SER A 263 -14.22 -29.43 4.70
C SER A 263 -14.30 -30.86 4.16
N THR A 264 -13.94 -31.07 2.90
CA THR A 264 -14.07 -32.35 2.19
C THR A 264 -12.73 -32.98 1.82
N GLU A 265 -11.67 -32.18 1.70
CA GLU A 265 -10.36 -32.64 1.28
C GLU A 265 -9.33 -32.65 2.42
N SER A 266 -8.39 -33.59 2.37
CA SER A 266 -7.31 -33.62 3.34
C SER A 266 -6.33 -32.45 3.12
N LEU A 267 -5.74 -31.92 4.20
CA LEU A 267 -4.71 -30.86 4.09
C LEU A 267 -3.55 -31.27 3.18
N LYS A 268 -3.24 -32.58 3.09
CA LYS A 268 -2.20 -33.10 2.20
C LYS A 268 -2.57 -32.91 0.73
N ASP A 269 -3.82 -33.18 0.36
CA ASP A 269 -4.31 -33.06 -1.02
C ASP A 269 -4.41 -31.60 -1.43
N ILE A 270 -4.93 -30.75 -0.54
CA ILE A 270 -4.96 -29.28 -0.72
C ILE A 270 -3.55 -28.74 -0.91
N MET A 271 -2.57 -29.20 -0.11
CA MET A 271 -1.17 -28.78 -0.25
C MET A 271 -0.54 -29.25 -1.56
N ALA A 272 -0.88 -30.46 -2.03
CA ALA A 272 -0.45 -30.96 -3.32
C ALA A 272 -1.02 -30.09 -4.46
N LYS A 273 -2.31 -29.74 -4.41
CA LYS A 273 -2.95 -28.83 -5.36
C LYS A 273 -2.32 -27.43 -5.34
N ALA A 274 -2.09 -26.87 -4.17
CA ALA A 274 -1.40 -25.59 -4.00
C ALA A 274 0.01 -25.63 -4.62
N PHE A 275 0.76 -26.73 -4.43
CA PHE A 275 2.08 -26.88 -5.04
C PHE A 275 2.04 -27.07 -6.56
N LEU A 276 1.02 -27.76 -7.09
CA LEU A 276 0.79 -27.86 -8.54
C LEU A 276 0.45 -26.51 -9.15
N ASN A 277 -0.37 -25.71 -8.48
CA ASN A 277 -0.67 -24.33 -8.86
C ASN A 277 0.61 -23.48 -8.89
N PHE A 278 1.41 -23.52 -7.81
CA PHE A 278 2.71 -22.85 -7.74
C PHE A 278 3.65 -23.26 -8.88
N LYS A 279 3.77 -24.56 -9.19
CA LYS A 279 4.60 -25.04 -10.30
C LYS A 279 4.12 -24.52 -11.66
N SER A 280 2.82 -24.46 -11.86
CA SER A 280 2.20 -23.96 -13.10
C SER A 280 2.45 -22.46 -13.26
N TRP A 281 2.23 -21.69 -12.18
CA TRP A 281 2.57 -20.27 -12.11
C TRP A 281 4.05 -20.04 -12.43
N LYS A 282 4.95 -20.76 -11.76
CA LYS A 282 6.41 -20.65 -11.95
C LYS A 282 6.82 -20.87 -13.41
N ARG A 283 6.24 -21.88 -14.08
CA ARG A 283 6.51 -22.17 -15.50
C ARG A 283 6.05 -21.02 -16.40
N ARG A 284 4.86 -20.47 -16.14
CA ARG A 284 4.29 -19.33 -16.88
C ARG A 284 5.16 -18.08 -16.76
N VAL A 285 5.60 -17.73 -15.55
CA VAL A 285 6.44 -16.54 -15.30
C VAL A 285 7.93 -16.77 -15.57
N ARG A 286 8.32 -17.99 -15.96
CA ARG A 286 9.71 -18.39 -16.28
C ARG A 286 10.72 -18.10 -15.15
N ILE A 287 10.30 -18.19 -13.87
CA ILE A 287 11.19 -17.98 -12.72
C ILE A 287 11.85 -19.31 -12.31
N PRO A 288 13.19 -19.41 -12.24
CA PRO A 288 13.85 -20.60 -11.70
C PRO A 288 13.54 -20.70 -10.20
N CYS A 289 13.14 -21.88 -9.72
CA CYS A 289 12.94 -22.13 -8.27
C CYS A 289 12.91 -23.63 -8.01
N SER A 290 13.68 -24.06 -7.01
CA SER A 290 13.87 -25.46 -6.60
C SER A 290 13.03 -25.83 -5.37
N GLN A 291 11.97 -25.07 -5.09
CA GLN A 291 11.09 -25.32 -3.96
C GLN A 291 10.51 -26.75 -4.04
N LYS A 292 10.70 -27.51 -2.95
CA LYS A 292 10.13 -28.85 -2.80
C LYS A 292 8.62 -28.77 -2.61
N ALA A 293 7.94 -29.90 -2.83
CA ALA A 293 6.51 -30.03 -2.62
C ALA A 293 6.11 -29.54 -1.21
N PHE A 294 4.98 -28.84 -1.14
CA PHE A 294 4.41 -28.42 0.12
C PHE A 294 3.90 -29.65 0.87
N ALA A 295 4.36 -29.83 2.10
CA ALA A 295 3.92 -30.91 2.98
C ALA A 295 3.17 -30.32 4.18
N PRO A 296 2.17 -31.01 4.75
CA PRO A 296 1.49 -30.53 5.96
C PRO A 296 2.47 -30.23 7.12
N GLY A 297 3.45 -31.09 7.35
CA GLY A 297 4.50 -30.85 8.35
C GLY A 297 5.46 -29.70 8.00
N SER A 298 5.48 -29.29 6.73
CA SER A 298 6.20 -28.09 6.34
C SER A 298 5.42 -26.82 6.62
N LEU A 299 4.11 -26.89 6.90
CA LEU A 299 3.18 -25.78 7.16
C LEU A 299 2.86 -25.63 8.65
N LEU A 300 2.83 -26.68 9.46
CA LEU A 300 2.49 -26.61 10.90
C LEU A 300 3.71 -26.91 11.77
N LYS A 301 4.22 -25.91 12.50
CA LYS A 301 5.25 -26.11 13.53
C LYS A 301 4.63 -25.94 14.91
N LYS A 302 4.79 -26.95 15.77
CA LYS A 302 4.20 -27.00 17.13
C LYS A 302 4.43 -25.73 17.95
N GLN A 303 5.56 -25.05 17.78
CA GLN A 303 5.95 -23.89 18.60
C GLN A 303 5.69 -22.52 17.94
N HIS A 304 5.44 -22.48 16.63
CA HIS A 304 5.40 -21.22 15.87
C HIS A 304 4.13 -21.05 15.02
N GLY A 305 3.17 -21.98 15.15
CA GLY A 305 1.95 -21.97 14.37
C GLY A 305 2.20 -22.34 12.91
N TYR A 306 1.49 -21.67 12.00
CA TYR A 306 1.58 -21.91 10.58
C TYR A 306 2.85 -21.26 10.01
N TYR A 307 3.76 -22.07 9.48
CA TYR A 307 5.05 -21.68 8.93
C TYR A 307 5.46 -22.61 7.80
N LEU A 308 5.60 -22.11 6.56
CA LEU A 308 6.10 -22.85 5.40
C LEU A 308 7.63 -22.79 5.30
N THR A 309 8.31 -23.89 5.60
CA THR A 309 9.78 -23.90 5.56
C THR A 309 10.31 -23.87 4.12
N CYS A 310 10.90 -22.74 3.72
CA CYS A 310 11.52 -22.55 2.42
C CYS A 310 12.97 -22.05 2.56
N LYS A 311 13.84 -22.42 1.62
CA LYS A 311 15.16 -21.76 1.49
C LYS A 311 14.96 -20.29 1.11
N ALA A 312 15.88 -19.41 1.49
CA ALA A 312 15.72 -17.95 1.38
C ALA A 312 15.22 -17.46 0.01
N TYR A 313 15.86 -17.89 -1.08
CA TYR A 313 15.43 -17.55 -2.45
C TYR A 313 14.05 -18.13 -2.79
N ASN A 314 13.87 -19.43 -2.59
CA ASN A 314 12.60 -20.12 -2.87
C ASN A 314 11.42 -19.51 -2.10
N GLY A 315 11.64 -19.12 -0.85
CA GLY A 315 10.63 -18.46 -0.04
C GLY A 315 10.21 -17.11 -0.62
N ARG A 316 11.10 -16.36 -1.30
CA ARG A 316 10.72 -15.11 -1.97
C ARG A 316 9.84 -15.40 -3.18
N VAL A 317 10.22 -16.40 -3.98
CA VAL A 317 9.43 -16.84 -5.14
C VAL A 317 8.02 -17.32 -4.73
N VAL A 318 7.93 -18.08 -3.63
CA VAL A 318 6.63 -18.50 -3.06
C VAL A 318 5.84 -17.30 -2.56
N LEU A 319 6.48 -16.30 -1.96
CA LEU A 319 5.77 -15.08 -1.52
C LEU A 319 5.16 -14.33 -2.71
N ILE A 320 5.93 -14.11 -3.79
CA ILE A 320 5.41 -13.43 -4.99
C ILE A 320 4.20 -14.17 -5.54
N TRP A 321 4.26 -15.50 -5.62
CA TRP A 321 3.13 -16.32 -6.06
C TRP A 321 1.90 -16.13 -5.17
N LEU A 322 2.07 -16.17 -3.84
CA LEU A 322 0.97 -15.97 -2.90
C LEU A 322 0.38 -14.56 -3.00
N THR A 323 1.21 -13.53 -3.15
CA THR A 323 0.78 -12.14 -3.34
C THR A 323 -0.05 -12.01 -4.62
N GLN A 324 0.38 -12.63 -5.73
CA GLN A 324 -0.39 -12.65 -6.96
C GLN A 324 -1.74 -13.35 -6.78
N LEU A 325 -1.77 -14.50 -6.11
CA LEU A 325 -3.03 -15.21 -5.85
C LEU A 325 -3.98 -14.41 -4.96
N CYS A 326 -3.48 -13.70 -3.94
CA CYS A 326 -4.30 -12.82 -3.13
C CYS A 326 -4.88 -11.67 -3.97
N ALA A 327 -4.09 -11.08 -4.88
CA ALA A 327 -4.56 -10.03 -5.78
C ALA A 327 -5.56 -10.55 -6.84
N ASP A 328 -5.37 -11.76 -7.36
CA ASP A 328 -6.31 -12.38 -8.29
C ASP A 328 -7.63 -12.72 -7.58
N ALA A 329 -7.56 -13.27 -6.36
CA ALA A 329 -8.73 -13.60 -5.56
C ALA A 329 -9.54 -12.36 -5.16
N SER A 330 -8.88 -11.24 -4.85
CA SER A 330 -9.58 -9.98 -4.53
C SER A 330 -10.29 -9.38 -5.75
N ARG A 331 -9.75 -9.55 -6.95
CA ARG A 331 -10.38 -9.10 -8.20
C ARG A 331 -11.57 -9.96 -8.63
N GLY A 332 -11.53 -11.27 -8.36
CA GLY A 332 -12.50 -12.24 -8.88
C GLY A 332 -13.86 -12.29 -8.15
N ALA A 333 -14.00 -11.70 -6.97
CA ALA A 333 -15.22 -11.80 -6.16
C ALA A 333 -15.57 -10.48 -5.42
N PRO A 334 -15.91 -9.39 -6.15
CA PRO A 334 -16.23 -8.11 -5.51
C PRO A 334 -17.56 -8.11 -4.71
N ALA A 335 -18.43 -9.12 -4.89
CA ALA A 335 -19.79 -9.12 -4.33
C ALA A 335 -20.14 -10.36 -3.48
N ASP A 336 -19.24 -11.34 -3.34
CA ASP A 336 -19.55 -12.60 -2.67
C ASP A 336 -19.05 -12.57 -1.22
N SER A 337 -19.96 -12.21 -0.30
CA SER A 337 -19.71 -12.07 1.14
C SER A 337 -19.36 -13.39 1.85
N VAL A 338 -19.30 -14.50 1.13
CA VAL A 338 -19.12 -15.85 1.66
C VAL A 338 -17.65 -16.30 1.59
N LEU A 339 -16.79 -15.63 0.82
CA LEU A 339 -15.35 -15.93 0.84
C LEU A 339 -14.71 -15.28 2.08
N PRO A 340 -14.23 -16.05 3.07
CA PRO A 340 -13.58 -15.52 4.26
C PRO A 340 -12.22 -14.89 3.94
N LEU A 341 -11.76 -14.93 2.67
CA LEU A 341 -10.64 -14.11 2.23
C LEU A 341 -10.97 -12.63 2.39
N HIS A 342 -12.20 -12.20 2.10
CA HIS A 342 -12.58 -10.81 2.30
C HIS A 342 -12.58 -10.48 3.81
N ASP A 343 -13.30 -11.23 4.64
CA ASP A 343 -13.41 -10.91 6.08
C ASP A 343 -12.16 -11.24 6.94
N ARG A 344 -11.30 -12.18 6.53
CA ARG A 344 -10.02 -12.48 7.21
C ARG A 344 -8.81 -11.78 6.60
N ALA A 345 -8.88 -11.36 5.33
CA ALA A 345 -7.88 -10.47 4.75
C ALA A 345 -8.27 -9.00 4.90
N LEU A 346 -9.48 -8.61 5.28
CA LEU A 346 -9.83 -7.20 5.52
C LEU A 346 -8.98 -6.50 6.60
N PRO A 347 -8.48 -7.19 7.66
CA PRO A 347 -7.44 -6.61 8.52
C PRO A 347 -6.03 -6.62 7.91
N LEU A 348 -5.80 -7.35 6.81
CA LEU A 348 -4.47 -7.69 6.27
C LEU A 348 -4.24 -7.25 4.81
N VAL A 349 -5.26 -6.83 4.07
CA VAL A 349 -5.26 -6.45 2.64
C VAL A 349 -6.54 -5.62 2.36
N ARG A 350 -6.62 -4.38 2.85
CA ARG A 350 -7.25 -3.30 2.04
C ARG A 350 -6.13 -2.60 1.27
N PRO A 351 -6.39 -2.02 0.09
CA PRO A 351 -5.35 -1.68 -0.88
C PRO A 351 -4.27 -0.79 -0.27
N LEU A 352 -3.01 -1.16 -0.54
CA LEU A 352 -1.83 -0.34 -0.34
C LEU A 352 -1.97 1.02 -1.02
#